data_AF-F1LGV2-F1
#
_entry.id   AF-F1LGV2-F1
#
_cell.length_a   1.000
_cell.length_b   1.000
_cell.length_c   1.000
_cell.angle_alpha   90.00
_cell.angle_beta   90.00
_cell.angle_gamma   90.00
#
_symmetry.space_group_name_H-M   'P 1'
#
loop_
_entity.id
_entity.type
_entity.pdbx_description
1 polymer ?
#
loop_
_entity_poly.entity_id
_entity_poly.type
_entity_poly.pdbx_seq_one_letter_code
_entity_poly.pdbx_strand_id
1 'polypeptide(L)' 'MTISYNADISSSSPINFVRVLCRWKGSVWKSVVAELSVWTLAYLCISAIYRFVLNETGQRSFERIAEYCDKGVSNIPH' A
#
# COMPACT_ATOMS: atom_id res chain seq x y z
N MET A 1 14.96 20.56 0.00
CA MET A 1 14.68 21.89 0.57
C MET A 1 13.84 21.68 1.82
N THR A 2 14.30 22.20 2.96
CA THR A 2 13.61 22.03 4.25
C THR A 2 12.50 23.07 4.36
N ILE A 3 11.26 22.62 4.52
CA ILE A 3 10.12 23.52 4.77
C ILE A 3 9.92 23.60 6.29
N SER A 4 9.87 24.82 6.84
CA SER A 4 9.67 25.07 8.27
C SER A 4 8.17 25.04 8.60
N TYR A 5 7.73 24.10 9.45
CA TYR A 5 6.32 23.91 9.83
C TYR A 5 5.99 24.38 11.26
N ASN A 6 6.97 24.94 11.99
CA ASN A 6 6.84 25.26 13.41
C ASN A 6 5.69 26.24 13.75
N ALA A 7 5.34 27.15 12.84
CA ALA A 7 4.27 28.12 13.05
C ALA A 7 2.85 27.59 12.77
N ASP A 8 2.72 26.54 11.96
CA ASP A 8 1.41 25.92 11.64
C ASP A 8 1.01 24.87 12.70
N ILE A 9 2.00 24.26 13.37
CA ILE A 9 1.80 23.21 14.39
C ILE A 9 1.64 23.80 15.81
N SER A 10 1.96 25.08 16.01
CA SER A 10 1.80 25.75 17.32
C SER A 10 0.34 25.95 17.74
N SER A 11 -0.61 25.78 16.81
CA SER A 11 -2.05 25.74 17.12
C SER A 11 -2.46 24.28 17.34
N SER A 12 -2.77 23.93 18.59
CA SER A 12 -3.10 22.59 19.11
C SER A 12 -4.44 22.02 18.62
N SER A 13 -4.74 22.13 17.32
CA SER A 13 -5.92 21.54 16.71
C SER A 13 -5.54 20.31 15.89
N PRO A 14 -6.15 19.13 16.13
CA PRO A 14 -5.88 17.91 15.36
C PRO A 14 -6.18 18.07 13.86
N ILE A 15 -7.03 19.05 13.50
CA ILE A 15 -7.40 19.38 12.12
C ILE A 15 -6.20 19.95 11.33
N ASN A 16 -5.30 20.68 11.99
CA ASN A 16 -4.11 21.23 11.33
C ASN A 16 -3.13 20.11 10.91
N PHE A 17 -3.01 19.04 11.70
CA PHE A 17 -2.19 17.88 11.35
C PHE A 17 -2.73 17.14 10.13
N VAL A 18 -4.05 16.88 10.10
CA VAL A 18 -4.72 16.28 8.93
C VAL A 18 -4.57 17.16 7.68
N ARG A 19 -4.66 18.49 7.83
CA ARG A 19 -4.46 19.44 6.71
C ARG A 19 -3.04 19.36 6.14
N VAL A 20 -2.03 19.19 6.98
CA VAL A 20 -0.63 19.03 6.55
C VAL A 20 -0.41 17.68 5.85
N LEU A 21 -0.98 16.59 6.40
CA LEU A 21 -0.94 15.26 5.79
C LEU A 21 -1.59 15.26 4.39
N CYS A 22 -2.76 15.91 4.23
CA CYS A 22 -3.50 15.94 2.97
C CYS A 22 -2.98 16.98 1.95
N ARG A 23 -1.93 17.74 2.25
CA ARG A 23 -1.43 18.78 1.34
C ARG A 23 -0.61 18.13 0.22
N TRP A 24 -0.82 18.48 -1.05
CA TRP A 24 -0.20 17.79 -2.19
C TRP A 24 1.27 18.19 -2.46
N LYS A 25 1.64 19.44 -2.18
CA LYS A 25 2.96 20.00 -2.53
C LYS A 25 4.00 19.64 -1.46
N GLY A 26 4.96 18.79 -1.82
CA GLY A 26 6.04 18.34 -0.93
C GLY A 26 5.63 17.25 0.07
N SER A 27 4.50 16.58 -0.15
CA SER A 27 3.99 15.57 0.77
C SER A 27 4.48 14.17 0.46
N VAL A 28 4.53 13.36 1.51
CA VAL A 28 4.81 11.92 1.50
C VAL A 28 3.92 11.19 0.49
N TRP A 29 2.69 11.65 0.28
CA TRP A 29 1.77 11.10 -0.73
C TRP A 29 2.39 11.03 -2.12
N LYS A 30 3.22 12.00 -2.53
CA LYS A 30 3.83 11.97 -3.87
C LYS A 30 4.83 10.82 -4.04
N SER A 31 5.52 10.43 -2.96
CA SER A 31 6.44 9.30 -2.96
C SER A 31 5.68 7.98 -2.81
N VAL A 32 4.77 7.93 -1.85
CA VAL A 32 4.03 6.72 -1.47
C VAL A 32 3.02 6.31 -2.54
N VAL A 33 2.39 7.26 -3.25
CA VAL A 33 1.47 6.94 -4.36
C VAL A 33 2.16 6.12 -5.44
N ALA A 34 3.43 6.39 -5.75
CA ALA A 34 4.14 5.62 -6.78
C ALA A 34 4.31 4.17 -6.32
N GLU A 35 4.85 3.94 -5.12
CA GLU A 35 5.05 2.58 -4.59
C GLU A 35 3.72 1.85 -4.38
N LEU A 36 2.71 2.51 -3.78
CA LEU A 36 1.37 1.94 -3.63
C LEU A 36 0.74 1.61 -4.97
N SER A 37 0.90 2.46 -5.99
CA SER A 37 0.32 2.20 -7.31
C SER A 37 0.96 0.97 -7.95
N VAL A 38 2.28 0.82 -7.87
CA VAL A 38 2.98 -0.37 -8.39
C VAL A 38 2.53 -1.62 -7.65
N TRP A 39 2.45 -1.55 -6.32
CA TRP A 39 2.00 -2.68 -5.50
C TRP A 39 0.54 -3.08 -5.81
N THR A 40 -0.34 -2.09 -5.95
CA THR A 40 -1.75 -2.29 -6.29
C THR A 40 -1.90 -2.85 -7.70
N LEU A 41 -1.15 -2.33 -8.68
CA LEU A 41 -1.17 -2.84 -10.04
C LEU A 41 -0.69 -4.28 -10.10
N ALA A 42 0.41 -4.62 -9.43
CA ALA A 42 0.90 -5.99 -9.35
C ALA A 42 -0.16 -6.93 -8.75
N TYR A 43 -0.79 -6.53 -7.65
CA TYR A 43 -1.87 -7.29 -7.02
C TYR A 43 -3.06 -7.50 -7.97
N LEU A 44 -3.50 -6.43 -8.66
CA LEU A 44 -4.58 -6.50 -9.62
C LEU A 44 -4.23 -7.38 -10.83
N CYS A 45 -2.99 -7.33 -11.32
CA CYS A 45 -2.51 -8.21 -12.37
C CYS A 45 -2.61 -9.68 -11.96
N ILE A 46 -2.15 -10.03 -10.76
CA ILE A 46 -2.23 -11.40 -10.23
C ILE A 46 -3.71 -11.83 -10.10
N SER A 47 -4.56 -10.95 -9.57
CA SER A 47 -6.00 -11.19 -9.44
C SER A 47 -6.69 -11.41 -10.80
N ALA A 48 -6.29 -10.63 -11.82
CA ALA A 48 -6.80 -10.76 -13.18
C ALA A 48 -6.36 -12.08 -13.82
N ILE A 49 -5.09 -12.49 -13.66
CA ILE A 49 -4.58 -13.77 -14.17
C ILE A 49 -5.37 -14.92 -13.53
N TYR A 50 -5.57 -14.89 -12.21
CA TYR A 50 -6.34 -15.90 -11.49
C TYR A 50 -7.79 -16.02 -12.00
N ARG A 51 -8.46 -14.88 -12.25
CA ARG A 51 -9.87 -14.85 -12.66
C ARG A 51 -10.10 -15.14 -14.15
N PHE A 52 -9.24 -14.65 -15.04
CA PHE A 52 -9.51 -14.64 -16.48
C PHE A 52 -8.66 -15.62 -17.29
N VAL A 53 -7.47 -16.01 -16.79
CA VAL A 53 -6.52 -16.83 -17.57
C VAL A 53 -6.46 -18.27 -17.06
N LEU A 54 -6.67 -18.47 -15.76
CA LEU A 54 -6.37 -19.74 -15.11
C LEU A 54 -7.59 -20.66 -15.05
N ASN A 55 -7.44 -21.88 -15.61
CA ASN A 55 -8.45 -22.95 -15.49
C ASN A 55 -8.55 -23.51 -14.05
N GLU A 56 -9.63 -24.22 -13.72
CA GLU A 56 -9.90 -24.75 -12.36
C GLU A 56 -8.73 -25.53 -11.75
N THR A 57 -8.03 -26.36 -12.54
CA THR A 57 -6.86 -27.11 -12.07
C THR A 57 -5.68 -26.20 -11.75
N GLY A 58 -5.48 -25.13 -12.53
CA GLY A 58 -4.45 -24.13 -12.30
C GLY A 58 -4.76 -23.29 -11.07
N GLN A 59 -6.03 -22.92 -10.87
CA GLN A 59 -6.48 -22.16 -9.69
C GLN A 59 -6.19 -22.91 -8.39
N ARG A 60 -6.48 -24.21 -8.33
CA ARG A 60 -6.12 -25.05 -7.16
C ARG A 60 -4.62 -25.07 -6.87
N SER A 61 -3.79 -25.04 -7.91
CA SER A 61 -2.33 -25.02 -7.74
C SER A 61 -1.85 -23.66 -7.24
N PHE A 62 -2.42 -22.57 -7.76
CA PHE A 62 -2.15 -21.22 -7.27
C PHE A 62 -2.58 -21.03 -5.81
N GLU A 63 -3.74 -21.58 -5.42
CA GLU A 63 -4.27 -21.50 -4.06
C GLU A 63 -3.34 -22.17 -3.04
N ARG A 64 -2.73 -23.31 -3.38
CA ARG A 64 -1.70 -23.95 -2.55
C ARG A 64 -0.44 -23.10 -2.40
N ILE A 65 -0.02 -22.41 -3.46
CA ILE A 65 1.14 -21.50 -3.41
C ILE A 65 0.82 -20.30 -2.52
N ALA A 66 -0.38 -19.72 -2.66
CA ALA A 66 -0.83 -18.60 -1.84
C ALA A 66 -0.87 -18.98 -0.35
N GLU A 67 -1.39 -20.16 -0.02
CA GLU A 67 -1.39 -20.68 1.36
C GLU A 67 0.04 -20.86 1.91
N TYR A 68 0.97 -21.32 1.07
CA TYR A 68 2.37 -21.44 1.46
C TYR A 68 3.00 -20.06 1.75
N CYS A 69 2.73 -19.06 0.92
CA CYS A 69 3.17 -17.68 1.14
C CYS A 69 2.59 -17.09 2.44
N ASP A 70 1.30 -17.33 2.72
CA ASP A 70 0.62 -16.85 3.93
C ASP A 70 1.27 -17.41 5.21
N LYS A 71 1.60 -18.71 5.21
CA LYS A 71 2.37 -19.34 6.31
C LYS A 71 3.73 -18.68 6.53
N GLY A 72 4.37 -18.17 5.48
CA GLY A 72 5.61 -17.40 5.60
C GLY A 72 5.41 -16.07 6.33
N VAL A 73 4.29 -15.39 6.10
CA VAL A 73 3.92 -14.12 6.77
C VAL A 73 3.55 -14.35 8.24
N SER A 74 2.96 -15.50 8.56
CA SER A 74 2.69 -15.90 9.95
C SER A 74 3.96 -16.10 10.80
N ASN A 75 5.14 -16.25 10.20
CA ASN A 75 6.39 -16.50 10.93
C ASN A 75 7.16 -15.21 11.26
N ILE A 76 6.60 -14.02 11.04
CA ILE A 76 7.21 -12.78 11.53
C ILE A 76 6.90 -12.64 13.03
N PRO A 77 7.91 -12.68 13.93
CA PRO A 77 7.67 -12.41 15.34
C PRO A 77 7.30 -10.93 15.53
N HIS A 78 6.24 -10.70 16.30
CA HIS A 78 5.77 -9.37 16.71
C HIS A 78 6.71 -8.69 17.71
#